data_AF-A0A0N8KI63-F1
#
_entry.id   AF-A0A0N8KI63-F1
#
_cell.length_a   1.000
_cell.length_b   1.000
_cell.length_c   1.000
_cell.angle_alpha   90.00
_cell.angle_beta   90.00
_cell.angle_gamma   90.00
#
_symmetry.space_group_name_H-M   'P 1'
#
loop_
_entity.id
_entity.type
_entity.pdbx_description
1 polymer ?
#
loop_
_entity_poly.entity_id
_entity_poly.type
_entity_poly.pdbx_seq_one_letter_code
_entity_poly.pdbx_strand_id
1 'polypeptide(L)' 'MLRPGEVLTSVNGKAAKVRADGTLVADGVNGSIHQVGAALEGAPSCNGWTYWCFRRDGRVVPIDVLRQQLRAEMAERPG' A
#
# COMPACT_ATOMS: atom_id res chain seq x y z
N MET A 1 -8.79 -4.38 5.34
CA MET A 1 -7.45 -4.98 5.10
C MET A 1 -7.27 -5.25 3.61
N LEU A 2 -6.03 -5.16 3.10
CA LEU A 2 -5.68 -5.53 1.72
C LEU A 2 -5.64 -7.03 1.55
N ARG A 3 -5.99 -7.53 0.36
CA ARG A 3 -5.98 -8.96 0.04
C ARG A 3 -4.76 -9.34 -0.81
N PRO A 4 -4.18 -10.54 -0.61
CA PRO A 4 -3.22 -11.08 -1.56
C PRO A 4 -3.81 -11.09 -2.98
N GLY A 5 -3.02 -10.62 -3.94
CA GLY A 5 -3.40 -10.47 -5.33
C GLY A 5 -4.10 -9.17 -5.67
N GLU A 6 -4.48 -8.34 -4.69
CA GLU A 6 -5.02 -7.00 -4.94
C GLU A 6 -3.98 -6.11 -5.60
N VAL A 7 -4.42 -5.26 -6.54
CA VAL A 7 -3.56 -4.32 -7.25
C VAL A 7 -3.71 -2.94 -6.61
N LEU A 8 -2.59 -2.40 -6.17
CA LEU A 8 -2.47 -1.01 -5.74
C LEU A 8 -2.01 -0.16 -6.92
N THR A 9 -2.47 1.09 -6.94
CA THR A 9 -2.06 2.10 -7.89
C THR A 9 -1.42 3.27 -7.16
N SER A 10 -0.31 3.78 -7.66
CA SER A 10 0.31 4.98 -7.12
C SER A 10 -0.42 6.25 -7.57
N VAL A 11 -0.12 7.36 -6.91
CA VAL A 11 -0.61 8.70 -7.29
C VAL A 11 -0.20 9.15 -8.69
N ASN A 12 0.87 8.57 -9.26
CA ASN A 12 1.35 8.85 -10.62
C ASN A 12 1.10 7.70 -11.61
N GLY A 13 0.20 6.77 -11.28
CA GLY A 13 -0.34 5.78 -12.23
C GLY A 13 0.43 4.45 -12.33
N LYS A 14 1.45 4.23 -11.50
CA LYS A 14 2.18 2.95 -11.43
C LYS A 14 1.35 1.92 -10.69
N ALA A 15 1.52 0.64 -11.02
CA ALA A 15 0.74 -0.46 -10.43
C ALA A 15 1.65 -1.46 -9.72
N ALA A 16 1.18 -1.99 -8.59
CA ALA A 16 1.86 -3.05 -7.85
C ALA A 16 0.87 -4.06 -7.30
N LYS A 17 1.23 -5.34 -7.31
CA LYS A 17 0.39 -6.43 -6.79
C LYS A 17 0.81 -6.79 -5.37
N VAL A 18 -0.17 -6.94 -4.48
CA VAL A 18 0.03 -7.41 -3.11
C VAL A 18 0.32 -8.92 -3.12
N ARG A 19 1.38 -9.35 -2.45
CA ARG A 19 1.72 -10.76 -2.27
C ARG A 19 1.14 -11.30 -0.96
N ALA A 20 1.14 -12.62 -0.81
CA ALA A 20 0.58 -13.30 0.36
C ALA A 20 1.32 -12.95 1.67
N ASP A 21 2.59 -12.59 1.57
CA ASP A 21 3.44 -12.16 2.69
C ASP A 21 3.31 -10.66 3.02
N GLY A 22 2.43 -9.93 2.32
CA GLY A 22 2.24 -8.49 2.51
C GLY A 22 3.24 -7.60 1.77
N THR A 23 4.20 -8.19 1.03
CA THR A 23 5.08 -7.41 0.14
C THR A 23 4.36 -7.01 -1.15
N LEU A 24 4.94 -6.05 -1.87
CA LEU A 24 4.51 -5.67 -3.20
C LEU A 24 5.44 -6.25 -4.27
N VAL A 25 4.89 -6.44 -5.47
CA VAL A 25 5.65 -6.72 -6.68
C VAL A 25 5.18 -5.83 -7.84
N ALA A 26 6.11 -5.19 -8.53
CA ALA A 26 5.88 -4.32 -9.68
C ALA A 26 7.14 -4.24 -10.54
N ASP A 27 7.01 -4.34 -11.87
CA ASP A 27 8.12 -4.18 -12.84
C ASP A 27 9.41 -4.94 -12.47
N GLY A 28 9.28 -6.17 -11.98
CA GLY A 28 10.40 -7.01 -11.55
C GLY A 28 11.00 -6.66 -10.18
N VAL A 29 10.53 -5.59 -9.53
CA VAL A 29 10.89 -5.21 -8.17
C VAL A 29 9.96 -5.90 -7.17
N ASN A 30 10.52 -6.50 -6.13
CA ASN A 30 9.79 -7.04 -4.99
C ASN A 30 10.32 -6.46 -3.67
N GLY A 31 9.41 -6.10 -2.76
CA GLY A 31 9.79 -5.59 -1.45
C GLY A 31 8.64 -4.97 -0.69
N SER A 32 8.94 -4.25 0.39
CA SER A 32 7.94 -3.49 1.13
C SER A 32 7.29 -2.37 0.30
N ILE A 33 6.18 -1.83 0.79
CA ILE A 33 5.48 -0.68 0.17
C ILE A 33 6.40 0.52 -0.07
N HIS A 34 7.43 0.70 0.78
CA HIS A 34 8.40 1.78 0.69
C HIS A 34 9.48 1.49 -0.35
N GLN A 35 10.04 0.28 -0.32
CA GLN A 35 11.11 -0.14 -1.23
C GLN A 35 10.61 -0.18 -2.68
N VAL A 36 9.43 -0.75 -2.93
CA VAL A 36 8.87 -0.81 -4.28
C VAL A 36 8.53 0.60 -4.78
N GLY A 37 7.91 1.44 -3.94
CA GLY A 37 7.64 2.84 -4.33
C GLY A 37 8.92 3.62 -4.66
N ALA A 38 9.96 3.50 -3.82
CA ALA A 38 11.24 4.18 -4.03
C ALA A 38 11.93 3.71 -5.32
N ALA A 39 11.96 2.40 -5.56
CA ALA A 39 12.56 1.81 -6.75
C ALA A 39 11.84 2.27 -8.03
N LEU A 40 10.51 2.29 -8.04
CA LEU A 40 9.74 2.75 -9.19
C LEU A 40 9.93 4.24 -9.46
N GLU A 41 10.09 5.07 -8.43
CA GLU A 41 10.36 6.51 -8.58
C GLU A 41 11.83 6.82 -8.90
N GLY A 42 12.74 5.86 -8.81
CA GLY A 42 14.19 6.14 -8.86
C GLY A 42 14.65 7.06 -7.71
N ALA A 43 13.96 7.01 -6.57
CA ALA A 43 14.19 7.87 -5.41
C ALA A 43 14.90 7.09 -4.28
N PRO A 44 15.66 7.76 -3.40
CA PRO A 44 16.30 7.09 -2.26
C PRO A 44 15.31 6.58 -1.21
N SER A 45 14.09 7.14 -1.17
CA SER A 45 13.04 6.72 -0.25
C SER A 45 11.66 7.07 -0.80
N CYS A 46 10.62 6.42 -0.25
CA CYS A 46 9.23 6.68 -0.58
C CYS A 46 8.36 6.43 0.66
N ASN A 47 7.37 7.30 0.92
CA ASN A 47 6.33 7.02 1.90
C ASN A 47 5.23 6.16 1.27
N GLY A 48 5.39 4.84 1.32
CA GLY A 48 4.47 3.88 0.72
C GLY A 48 3.03 3.99 1.21
N TRP A 49 2.79 4.47 2.44
CA TRP A 49 1.44 4.55 3.01
C TRP A 49 0.52 5.52 2.26
N THR A 50 1.07 6.68 1.87
CA THR A 50 0.33 7.72 1.15
C THR A 50 0.53 7.62 -0.36
N TYR A 51 1.58 6.93 -0.80
CA TYR A 51 1.91 6.76 -2.21
C TYR A 51 1.00 5.73 -2.89
N TRP A 52 0.72 4.61 -2.22
CA TRP A 52 -0.11 3.54 -2.77
C TRP A 52 -1.57 3.71 -2.40
N CYS A 53 -2.44 3.54 -3.40
CA CYS A 53 -3.87 3.57 -3.25
C CYS A 53 -4.51 2.27 -3.73
N PHE A 54 -5.63 1.91 -3.11
CA PHE A 54 -6.52 0.85 -3.59
C PHE A 54 -7.80 1.47 -4.13
N ARG A 55 -8.55 0.71 -4.94
CA ARG A 55 -9.89 1.11 -5.38
C ARG A 55 -10.95 0.50 -4.48
N ARG A 56 -11.87 1.33 -3.99
CA ARG A 56 -13.04 0.92 -3.21
C ARG A 56 -14.22 1.78 -3.62
N ASP A 57 -15.31 1.13 -4.02
CA ASP A 57 -16.57 1.80 -4.40
C ASP A 57 -16.35 2.93 -5.43
N GLY A 58 -15.51 2.67 -6.43
CA GLY A 58 -15.14 3.64 -7.47
C GLY A 58 -14.17 4.74 -7.04
N ARG A 59 -13.76 4.78 -5.78
CA ARG A 59 -12.84 5.79 -5.23
C ARG A 59 -11.42 5.25 -5.11
N VAL A 60 -10.45 6.14 -5.32
CA VAL A 60 -9.03 5.89 -5.06
C VAL A 60 -8.73 6.30 -3.63
N VAL A 61 -8.29 5.34 -2.81
CA VAL A 61 -8.10 5.55 -1.36
C VAL A 61 -6.68 5.16 -0.98
N PRO A 62 -5.91 6.02 -0.28
CA PRO A 62 -4.58 5.66 0.21
C PRO A 62 -4.63 4.50 1.19
N ILE A 63 -3.64 3.61 1.13
CA ILE A 63 -3.56 2.47 2.06
C ILE A 63 -3.34 2.91 3.52
N ASP A 64 -2.88 4.14 3.75
CA ASP A 64 -2.77 4.74 5.08
C ASP A 64 -4.09 4.71 5.86
N VAL A 65 -5.22 4.85 5.17
CA VAL A 65 -6.56 4.80 5.80
C VAL A 65 -6.79 3.46 6.49
N LEU A 66 -6.33 2.36 5.89
CA LEU A 66 -6.47 1.03 6.49
C LEU A 66 -5.64 0.90 7.78
N ARG A 67 -4.46 1.51 7.81
CA ARG A 67 -3.61 1.56 9.01
C ARG A 67 -4.27 2.39 10.12
N GLN A 68 -4.86 3.53 9.77
CA GLN A 68 -5.57 4.39 10.72
C GLN A 68 -6.78 3.67 11.33
N GLN A 69 -7.57 2.95 10.51
CA GLN A 69 -8.69 2.14 10.97
C GLN A 69 -8.26 1.06 11.97
N LEU A 70 -7.19 0.31 11.66
CA LEU A 70 -6.66 -0.70 12.58
C LEU A 70 -6.19 -0.09 13.92
N ARG A 71 -5.54 1.08 13.88
CA ARG A 71 -5.11 1.77 15.11
C ARG A 71 -6.30 2.24 15.95
N ALA A 72 -7.36 2.74 15.33
CA ALA A 72 -8.57 3.14 16.03
C ALA A 72 -9.24 1.93 16.70
N GLU A 73 -9.40 0.82 15.98
CA GLU A 73 -9.98 -0.42 16.51
C GLU A 73 -9.17 -0.98 17.70
N MET A 74 -7.84 -0.88 17.65
CA MET A 74 -6.97 -1.29 18.77
C MET A 74 -7.08 -0.36 19.98
N ALA A 75 -7.35 0.93 19.78
CA ALA A 75 -7.51 1.89 20.86
C ALA A 75 -8.86 1.75 21.58
N GLU A 76 -9.89 1.29 20.88
CA GLU A 76 -11.25 1.11 21.42
C GLU A 76 -11.45 -0.19 22.21
N ARG A 77 -10.46 -1.11 22.20
CA ARG A 77 -10.47 -2.32 23.02
C ARG A 77 -9.56 -2.12 24.24
N PRO A 78 -10.08 -1.70 25.41
CA PRO A 78 -9.29 -1.75 26.63
C PRO A 78 -8.98 -3.22 26.91
N GLY A 79 -7.69 -3.53 27.07
CA GLY A 79 -7.21 -4.84 27.52
C GLY A 79 -7.58 -5.12 28.96
#